data_AF-A0A7C6QZH6-F1
#
_entry.id   AF-A0A7C6QZH6-F1
#
_cell.length_a   1.000
_cell.length_b   1.000
_cell.length_c   1.000
_cell.angle_alpha   90.00
_cell.angle_beta   90.00
_cell.angle_gamma   90.00
#
_symmetry.space_group_name_H-M   'P 1'
#
loop_
_entity.id
_entity.type
_entity.pdbx_description
1 polymer ?
#
loop_
_entity_poly.entity_id
_entity_poly.type
_entity_poly.pdbx_seq_one_letter_code
_entity_poly.pdbx_strand_id
1 'polypeptide(L)'
;MASGENKKERTFIVEFWAKVFDVLRWVSLFQLLCLLARRRPTYLFVDAWVLGHLLASLLAVIYVRFSDANAFWYFILFYSYLRVFEIIVYQVNVLLFDEHRASLRGHDYYLRSYRRTVLLLLHNYCEIVFWFAASYLVLAGQFSFGKFHGSLIGVVYSSFAVMTNMGSGEISAKTLAGLYVLWAQSLIGLFMTLISLARFISILPAPRSLEEKEDGTEHHK
;
A
#
# COMPACT_ATOMS: atom_id res chain seq x y z
N MET A 1 20.54 -10.16 42.00
CA MET A 1 19.12 -10.04 41.59
C MET A 1 19.08 -9.22 40.31
N ALA A 2 18.98 -9.91 39.17
CA ALA A 2 18.96 -9.29 37.85
C ALA A 2 17.52 -8.94 37.46
N SER A 3 17.16 -7.65 37.48
CA SER A 3 16.03 -7.14 36.70
C SER A 3 16.60 -6.45 35.47
N GLY A 4 16.91 -7.26 34.45
CA GLY A 4 17.20 -6.75 33.12
C GLY A 4 15.92 -6.17 32.53
N GLU A 5 15.63 -4.90 32.84
CA GLU A 5 14.73 -4.10 32.03
C GLU A 5 15.38 -3.92 30.66
N ASN A 6 15.02 -4.78 29.72
CA ASN A 6 15.35 -4.64 28.32
C ASN A 6 14.54 -3.45 27.78
N LYS A 7 14.98 -2.24 28.11
CA LYS A 7 14.40 -0.97 27.65
C LYS A 7 14.71 -0.87 26.16
N LYS A 8 13.86 -1.48 25.32
CA LYS A 8 13.91 -1.38 23.86
C LYS A 8 14.23 0.07 23.51
N GLU A 9 15.40 0.30 22.92
CA GLU A 9 15.91 1.65 22.66
C GLU A 9 14.89 2.42 21.84
N ARG A 10 14.35 3.48 22.43
CA ARG A 10 13.40 4.38 21.77
C ARG A 10 14.18 5.21 20.76
N THR A 11 14.20 4.77 19.51
CA THR A 11 14.83 5.54 18.45
C THR A 11 13.91 6.71 18.07
N PHE A 12 14.37 7.94 18.28
CA PHE A 12 13.63 9.17 17.98
C PHE A 12 12.96 9.15 16.60
N ILE A 13 13.69 8.65 15.58
CA ILE A 13 13.19 8.57 14.21
C ILE A 13 11.96 7.67 14.09
N VAL A 14 11.93 6.54 14.80
CA VAL A 14 10.82 5.58 14.74
C VAL A 14 9.59 6.17 15.43
N GLU A 15 9.76 6.83 16.58
CA GLU A 15 8.64 7.47 17.29
C GLU A 15 8.07 8.67 16.52
N PHE A 16 8.94 9.48 15.89
CA PHE A 16 8.51 10.60 15.06
C PHE A 16 7.64 10.12 13.90
N TRP A 17 8.14 9.16 13.10
CA TRP A 17 7.38 8.64 11.96
C TRP A 17 6.14 7.85 12.39
N ALA A 18 6.19 7.12 13.49
CA ALA A 18 5.02 6.44 14.04
C ALA A 18 3.88 7.42 14.37
N LYS A 19 4.20 8.60 14.92
CA LYS A 19 3.20 9.66 15.18
C LYS A 19 2.69 10.27 13.89
N VAL A 20 3.57 10.60 12.93
CA VAL A 20 3.18 11.15 11.63
C VAL A 20 2.21 10.22 10.92
N PHE A 21 2.54 8.94 10.79
CA PHE A 21 1.68 7.96 10.13
C PHE A 21 0.41 7.62 10.90
N ASP A 22 0.38 7.79 12.23
CA ASP A 22 -0.85 7.68 13.02
C ASP A 22 -1.80 8.85 12.76
N VAL A 23 -1.28 10.07 12.63
CA VAL A 23 -2.08 11.25 12.25
C VAL A 23 -2.57 11.14 10.81
N LEU A 24 -1.70 10.73 9.88
CA LEU A 24 -2.10 10.52 8.47
C LEU A 24 -3.19 9.45 8.34
N ARG A 25 -3.22 8.48 9.26
CA ARG A 25 -4.27 7.47 9.33
C ARG A 25 -5.67 8.10 9.50
N TRP A 26 -5.80 9.21 10.22
CA TRP A 26 -7.11 9.87 10.41
C TRP A 26 -7.70 10.45 9.12
N VAL A 27 -6.88 10.65 8.09
CA VAL A 27 -7.34 11.09 6.76
C VAL A 27 -7.94 9.91 5.95
N SER A 28 -7.74 8.66 6.39
CA SER A 28 -8.33 7.46 5.80
C SER A 28 -9.86 7.43 5.94
N LEU A 29 -10.56 7.22 4.83
CA LEU A 29 -12.01 7.02 4.83
C LEU A 29 -12.41 5.78 5.64
N PHE A 30 -11.57 4.75 5.66
CA PHE A 30 -11.80 3.56 6.48
C PHE A 30 -11.88 3.91 7.97
N GLN A 31 -11.05 4.83 8.46
CA GLN A 31 -11.08 5.21 9.88
C GLN A 31 -12.26 6.12 10.20
N LEU A 32 -12.64 7.01 9.28
CA LEU A 32 -13.88 7.78 9.36
C LEU A 32 -15.11 6.85 9.38
N LEU A 33 -15.12 5.79 8.58
CA LEU A 33 -16.21 4.80 8.56
C LEU A 33 -16.23 3.92 9.79
N CYS A 34 -15.07 3.51 10.33
CA CYS A 34 -15.03 2.80 11.61
C CYS A 34 -15.53 3.68 12.76
N LEU A 35 -15.22 4.98 12.72
CA LEU A 35 -15.70 5.96 13.68
C LEU A 35 -17.22 6.17 13.56
N LEU A 36 -17.72 6.31 12.33
CA LEU A 36 -19.14 6.49 12.03
C LEU A 36 -19.97 5.24 12.33
N ALA A 37 -19.45 4.05 12.01
CA ALA A 37 -20.09 2.77 12.28
C ALA A 37 -20.03 2.36 13.76
N ARG A 38 -19.23 3.04 14.60
CA ARG A 38 -19.10 2.83 16.05
C ARG A 38 -18.85 1.36 16.46
N ARG A 39 -18.35 0.53 15.55
CA ARG A 39 -18.13 -0.91 15.73
C ARG A 39 -16.69 -1.26 15.43
N ARG A 40 -16.14 -2.23 16.17
CA ARG A 40 -14.84 -2.81 15.83
C ARG A 40 -14.97 -3.50 14.47
N PRO A 41 -14.14 -3.14 13.47
CA PRO A 41 -14.25 -3.73 12.14
C PRO A 41 -14.01 -5.23 12.25
N THR A 42 -14.99 -6.01 11.79
CA THR A 42 -14.83 -7.47 11.68
C THR A 42 -13.93 -7.80 10.50
N TYR A 43 -13.31 -8.97 10.51
CA TYR A 43 -12.46 -9.42 9.40
C TYR A 43 -13.23 -9.44 8.08
N LEU A 44 -14.49 -9.91 8.11
CA LEU A 44 -15.37 -9.90 6.94
C LEU A 44 -15.62 -8.49 6.40
N PHE A 45 -15.74 -7.49 7.28
CA PHE A 45 -15.91 -6.11 6.88
C PHE A 45 -14.66 -5.58 6.15
N VAL A 46 -13.46 -5.86 6.67
CA VAL A 46 -12.20 -5.47 6.01
C VAL A 46 -12.06 -6.13 4.65
N ASP A 47 -12.37 -7.43 4.57
CA ASP A 47 -12.22 -8.18 3.33
C ASP A 47 -13.26 -7.71 2.29
N ALA A 48 -14.51 -7.46 2.69
CA ALA A 48 -15.54 -6.88 1.82
C ALA A 48 -15.21 -5.45 1.39
N TRP A 49 -14.60 -4.64 2.28
CA TRP A 49 -14.15 -3.28 1.97
C TRP A 49 -13.09 -3.27 0.86
N VAL A 50 -12.06 -4.11 1.00
CA VAL A 50 -11.00 -4.22 0.00
C VAL A 50 -11.53 -4.74 -1.33
N LEU A 51 -12.37 -5.79 -1.31
CA LEU A 51 -13.00 -6.32 -2.53
C LEU A 51 -13.94 -5.30 -3.19
N GLY A 52 -14.69 -4.54 -2.39
CA GLY A 52 -15.59 -3.49 -2.86
C GLY A 52 -14.83 -2.38 -3.58
N HIS A 53 -13.69 -1.94 -3.06
CA HIS A 53 -12.86 -0.94 -3.73
C HIS A 53 -12.15 -1.47 -4.96
N LEU A 54 -11.70 -2.73 -4.94
CA LEU A 54 -11.17 -3.35 -6.14
C LEU A 54 -12.22 -3.35 -7.27
N LEU A 55 -13.45 -3.75 -6.97
CA LEU A 55 -14.55 -3.71 -7.93
C LEU A 55 -14.86 -2.26 -8.38
N ALA A 56 -14.89 -1.31 -7.44
CA ALA A 56 -15.13 0.10 -7.75
C ALA A 56 -14.04 0.67 -8.67
N SER A 57 -12.77 0.32 -8.45
CA SER A 57 -11.66 0.77 -9.30
C SER A 57 -11.77 0.22 -10.72
N LEU A 58 -12.18 -1.05 -10.87
CA LEU A 58 -12.43 -1.66 -12.18
C LEU A 58 -13.61 -0.99 -12.91
N LEU A 59 -14.71 -0.77 -12.21
CA LEU A 59 -15.88 -0.08 -12.75
C LEU A 59 -15.57 1.37 -13.12
N ALA A 60 -14.71 2.05 -12.37
CA ALA A 60 -14.28 3.41 -12.69
C ALA A 60 -13.51 3.46 -14.02
N VAL A 61 -12.60 2.51 -14.27
CA VAL A 61 -11.88 2.42 -15.57
C VAL A 61 -12.87 2.23 -16.73
N ILE A 62 -13.83 1.30 -16.58
CA ILE A 62 -14.86 1.04 -17.60
C ILE A 62 -15.72 2.28 -17.81
N TYR A 63 -16.21 2.89 -16.72
CA TYR A 63 -17.07 4.06 -16.78
C TYR A 63 -16.40 5.23 -17.50
N VAL A 64 -15.18 5.61 -17.11
CA VAL A 64 -14.45 6.74 -17.74
C VAL A 64 -14.19 6.45 -19.23
N ARG A 65 -13.99 5.18 -19.61
CA ARG A 65 -13.75 4.82 -21.02
C ARG A 65 -14.97 5.02 -21.92
N PHE A 66 -16.16 4.73 -21.42
CA PHE A 66 -17.42 4.70 -22.19
C PHE A 66 -18.34 5.90 -21.94
N SER A 67 -18.00 6.77 -21.00
CA SER A 67 -18.73 8.01 -20.76
C SER A 67 -18.07 9.18 -21.49
N ASP A 68 -18.85 10.22 -21.76
CA ASP A 68 -18.32 11.52 -22.18
C ASP A 68 -17.80 12.31 -20.99
N ALA A 69 -16.88 13.25 -21.26
CA ALA A 69 -16.27 14.09 -20.25
C ALA A 69 -17.33 14.84 -19.43
N ASN A 70 -17.43 14.52 -18.14
CA ASN A 70 -18.42 15.08 -17.24
C ASN A 70 -17.80 15.45 -15.88
N ALA A 71 -18.55 16.16 -15.03
CA ALA A 71 -18.08 16.55 -13.70
C ALA A 71 -17.70 15.34 -12.81
N PHE A 72 -18.30 14.17 -13.07
CA PHE A 72 -18.05 12.95 -12.32
C PHE A 72 -16.64 12.38 -12.56
N TRP A 73 -16.01 12.67 -13.70
CA TRP A 73 -14.61 12.29 -13.95
C TRP A 73 -13.65 12.91 -12.93
N TYR A 74 -13.87 14.19 -12.57
CA TYR A 74 -13.04 14.87 -11.56
C TYR A 74 -13.27 14.28 -10.16
N PHE A 75 -14.50 13.84 -9.87
CA PHE A 75 -14.79 13.12 -8.63
C PHE A 75 -14.04 11.77 -8.59
N ILE A 76 -14.08 10.99 -9.67
CA ILE A 76 -13.32 9.74 -9.80
C ILE A 76 -11.83 10.00 -9.63
N LEU A 77 -11.29 11.03 -10.28
CA LEU A 77 -9.87 11.39 -10.21
C LEU A 77 -9.46 11.74 -8.77
N PHE A 78 -10.20 12.63 -8.11
CA PHE A 78 -9.92 13.01 -6.73
C PHE A 78 -10.00 11.80 -5.78
N TYR A 79 -11.04 10.98 -5.95
CA TYR A 79 -11.24 9.77 -5.16
C TYR A 79 -10.12 8.74 -5.37
N SER A 80 -9.64 8.60 -6.61
CA SER A 80 -8.52 7.72 -6.98
C SER A 80 -7.27 8.05 -6.16
N TYR A 81 -6.86 9.32 -6.13
CA TYR A 81 -5.69 9.75 -5.37
C TYR A 81 -5.86 9.61 -3.87
N LEU A 82 -7.03 9.97 -3.34
CA LEU A 82 -7.33 9.79 -1.92
C LEU A 82 -7.20 8.31 -1.55
N ARG A 83 -7.69 7.42 -2.40
CA ARG A 83 -7.68 5.98 -2.14
C ARG A 83 -6.28 5.39 -2.21
N VAL A 84 -5.48 5.77 -3.20
CA VAL A 84 -4.06 5.38 -3.28
C VAL A 84 -3.30 5.86 -2.04
N PHE A 85 -3.50 7.11 -1.62
CA PHE A 85 -2.91 7.65 -0.39
C PHE A 85 -3.29 6.81 0.84
N GLU A 86 -4.57 6.46 0.98
CA GLU A 86 -5.05 5.64 2.09
C GLU A 86 -4.40 4.25 2.12
N ILE A 87 -4.27 3.59 0.97
CA ILE A 87 -3.62 2.28 0.86
C ILE A 87 -2.17 2.37 1.33
N ILE A 88 -1.43 3.40 0.91
CA ILE A 88 -0.02 3.60 1.29
C ILE A 88 0.09 3.80 2.80
N VAL A 89 -0.70 4.72 3.38
CA VAL A 89 -0.68 5.01 4.80
C VAL A 89 -1.04 3.76 5.62
N TYR A 90 -2.04 3.00 5.18
CA TYR A 90 -2.42 1.75 5.83
C TYR A 90 -1.31 0.71 5.75
N GLN A 91 -0.70 0.53 4.57
CA GLN A 91 0.37 -0.43 4.36
C GLN A 91 1.57 -0.15 5.26
N VAL A 92 1.97 1.12 5.38
CA VAL A 92 3.05 1.55 6.26
C VAL A 92 2.72 1.29 7.73
N ASN A 93 1.52 1.68 8.15
CA ASN A 93 1.07 1.48 9.52
C ASN A 93 1.04 -0.01 9.89
N VAL A 94 0.44 -0.86 9.05
CA VAL A 94 0.30 -2.29 9.33
C VAL A 94 1.64 -3.02 9.27
N LEU A 95 2.50 -2.71 8.29
CA LEU A 95 3.73 -3.48 8.10
C LEU A 95 4.89 -3.02 9.00
N LEU A 96 4.97 -1.73 9.35
CA LEU A 96 6.10 -1.17 10.12
C LEU A 96 5.71 -0.77 11.56
N PHE A 97 4.60 -0.04 11.72
CA PHE A 97 4.34 0.64 12.99
C PHE A 97 3.41 -0.11 13.95
N ASP A 98 2.51 -0.96 13.47
CA ASP A 98 1.57 -1.69 14.33
C ASP A 98 2.30 -2.71 15.21
N GLU A 99 3.27 -3.43 14.65
CA GLU A 99 4.12 -4.35 15.43
C GLU A 99 4.97 -3.58 16.45
N HIS A 100 5.58 -2.47 16.03
CA HIS A 100 6.37 -1.61 16.92
C HIS A 100 5.51 -1.06 18.08
N ARG A 101 4.31 -0.56 17.78
CA ARG A 101 3.36 -0.03 18.78
C ARG A 101 2.84 -1.10 19.74
N ALA A 102 2.56 -2.31 19.24
CA ALA A 102 2.15 -3.42 20.09
C ALA A 102 3.27 -3.83 21.05
N SER A 103 4.50 -3.92 20.55
CA SER A 103 5.67 -4.21 21.38
C SER A 103 5.93 -3.14 22.44
N LEU A 104 5.73 -1.84 22.13
CA LEU A 104 5.87 -0.75 23.10
C LEU A 104 4.80 -0.80 24.20
N ARG A 105 3.61 -1.36 23.92
CA ARG A 105 2.52 -1.52 24.89
C ARG A 105 2.65 -2.80 25.71
N GLY A 106 3.71 -3.59 25.53
CA GLY A 106 3.90 -4.87 26.21
C GLY A 106 2.91 -5.95 25.77
N HIS A 107 2.30 -5.81 24.59
CA HIS A 107 1.40 -6.82 24.04
C HIS A 107 2.11 -7.64 22.96
N ASP A 108 1.93 -8.95 23.01
CA ASP A 108 2.37 -9.84 21.94
C ASP A 108 1.59 -9.55 20.66
N TYR A 109 2.31 -9.18 19.60
CA TYR A 109 1.73 -8.90 18.30
C TYR A 109 1.60 -10.20 17.51
N TYR A 110 0.38 -10.73 17.42
CA TYR A 110 0.10 -11.91 16.62
C TYR A 110 -0.52 -11.53 15.27
N LEU A 111 0.21 -11.75 14.18
CA LEU A 111 -0.40 -11.82 12.86
C LEU A 111 -1.25 -13.08 12.76
N ARG A 112 -2.56 -12.91 12.62
CA ARG A 112 -3.51 -14.02 12.51
C ARG A 112 -3.17 -14.98 11.37
N SER A 113 -2.76 -14.47 10.22
CA SER A 113 -2.34 -15.28 9.08
C SER A 113 -1.51 -14.47 8.10
N TYR A 114 -0.32 -14.98 7.78
CA TYR A 114 0.51 -14.43 6.71
C TYR A 114 -0.20 -14.50 5.36
N ARG A 115 -0.89 -15.61 5.06
CA ARG A 115 -1.64 -15.80 3.80
C ARG A 115 -2.64 -14.67 3.55
N ARG A 116 -3.42 -14.28 4.57
CA ARG A 116 -4.38 -13.18 4.44
C ARG A 116 -3.70 -11.86 4.16
N THR A 117 -2.58 -11.58 4.81
CA THR A 117 -1.82 -10.33 4.61
C THR A 117 -1.29 -10.23 3.19
N VAL A 118 -0.77 -11.33 2.62
CA VAL A 118 -0.33 -11.38 1.22
C VAL A 118 -1.49 -11.14 0.27
N LEU A 119 -2.64 -11.78 0.49
CA LEU A 119 -3.81 -11.60 -0.36
C LEU A 119 -4.31 -10.16 -0.32
N LEU A 120 -4.42 -9.54 0.86
CA LEU A 120 -4.83 -8.14 0.98
C LEU A 120 -3.85 -7.19 0.29
N LEU A 121 -2.54 -7.44 0.42
CA LEU A 121 -1.51 -6.68 -0.27
C LEU A 121 -1.66 -6.80 -1.79
N LEU A 122 -1.93 -7.99 -2.32
CA LEU A 122 -2.15 -8.20 -3.75
C LEU A 122 -3.37 -7.45 -4.26
N HIS A 123 -4.47 -7.45 -3.51
CA HIS A 123 -5.67 -6.69 -3.87
C HIS A 123 -5.40 -5.18 -3.85
N ASN A 124 -4.73 -4.67 -2.82
CA ASN A 124 -4.29 -3.28 -2.75
C ASN A 124 -3.39 -2.90 -3.94
N TYR A 125 -2.50 -3.80 -4.36
CA TYR A 125 -1.63 -3.59 -5.52
C TYR A 125 -2.45 -3.46 -6.81
N CYS A 126 -3.39 -4.38 -7.05
CA CYS A 126 -4.29 -4.32 -8.20
C CYS A 126 -5.20 -3.08 -8.18
N GLU A 127 -5.70 -2.70 -7.01
CA GLU A 127 -6.55 -1.51 -6.82
C GLU A 127 -5.80 -0.23 -7.23
N ILE A 128 -4.54 -0.07 -6.82
CA ILE A 128 -3.70 1.08 -7.22
C ILE A 128 -3.54 1.11 -8.75
N VAL A 129 -3.26 -0.04 -9.38
CA VAL A 129 -3.12 -0.13 -10.84
C VAL A 129 -4.38 0.36 -11.56
N PHE A 130 -5.56 -0.06 -11.11
CA PHE A 130 -6.82 0.37 -11.73
C PHE A 130 -7.14 1.84 -11.47
N TRP A 131 -6.90 2.37 -10.26
CA TRP A 131 -7.10 3.79 -9.97
C TRP A 131 -6.22 4.70 -10.82
N PHE A 132 -4.95 4.34 -11.01
CA PHE A 132 -4.08 5.08 -11.92
C PHE A 132 -4.49 4.92 -13.39
N ALA A 133 -4.95 3.73 -13.81
CA ALA A 133 -5.47 3.53 -15.16
C ALA A 133 -6.71 4.43 -15.42
N ALA A 134 -7.62 4.54 -14.46
CA ALA A 134 -8.76 5.46 -14.54
C ALA A 134 -8.29 6.93 -14.59
N SER A 135 -7.30 7.29 -13.77
CA SER A 135 -6.71 8.64 -13.75
C SER A 135 -6.05 8.99 -15.09
N TYR A 136 -5.38 8.05 -15.75
CA TYR A 136 -4.81 8.23 -17.08
C TYR A 136 -5.86 8.46 -18.16
N LEU A 137 -7.02 7.80 -18.06
CA LEU A 137 -8.14 8.04 -18.98
C LEU A 137 -8.74 9.43 -18.78
N VAL A 138 -8.96 9.86 -17.52
CA VAL A 138 -9.47 11.21 -17.22
C VAL A 138 -8.50 12.28 -17.72
N LEU A 139 -7.20 12.05 -17.54
CA LEU A 139 -6.13 12.95 -17.93
C LEU A 139 -5.53 12.60 -19.30
N ALA A 140 -6.28 11.95 -20.21
CA ALA A 140 -5.74 11.44 -21.47
C ALA A 140 -5.04 12.52 -22.31
N GLY A 141 -5.45 13.78 -22.22
CA GLY A 141 -4.78 14.91 -22.88
C GLY A 141 -3.35 15.18 -22.39
N GLN A 142 -2.98 14.73 -21.19
CA GLN A 142 -1.66 14.89 -20.58
C GLN A 142 -0.68 13.78 -20.99
N PHE A 143 -1.16 12.73 -21.67
CA PHE A 143 -0.38 11.54 -22.00
C PHE A 143 -0.37 11.24 -23.50
N SER A 144 0.68 10.56 -23.95
CA SER A 144 0.74 9.88 -25.23
C SER A 144 0.70 8.39 -24.97
N PHE A 145 -0.32 7.72 -25.49
CA PHE A 145 -0.40 6.27 -25.52
C PHE A 145 0.08 5.83 -26.89
N GLY A 146 1.14 5.03 -26.97
CA GLY A 146 1.78 4.57 -28.21
C GLY A 146 0.86 3.69 -29.07
N LYS A 147 1.22 2.41 -29.27
CA LYS A 147 0.45 1.46 -30.10
C LYS A 147 -0.89 1.10 -29.49
N PHE A 148 -1.05 1.29 -28.18
CA PHE A 148 -2.28 0.97 -27.46
C PHE A 148 -3.26 2.15 -27.33
N HIS A 149 -3.12 3.19 -28.17
CA HIS A 149 -4.03 4.33 -28.15
C HIS A 149 -5.50 3.91 -28.26
N GLY A 150 -6.33 4.28 -27.28
CA GLY A 150 -7.76 3.98 -27.24
C GLY A 150 -8.13 2.57 -26.73
N SER A 151 -7.17 1.71 -26.41
CA SER A 151 -7.44 0.37 -25.86
C SER A 151 -7.55 0.39 -24.34
N LEU A 152 -8.65 -0.14 -23.78
CA LEU A 152 -8.84 -0.23 -22.32
C LEU A 152 -7.76 -1.11 -21.68
N ILE A 153 -7.50 -2.29 -22.27
CA ILE A 153 -6.45 -3.19 -21.77
C ILE A 153 -5.07 -2.56 -21.89
N GLY A 154 -4.87 -1.72 -22.91
CA GLY A 154 -3.67 -0.93 -23.11
C GLY A 154 -3.37 -0.01 -21.94
N VAL A 155 -4.35 0.79 -21.51
CA VAL A 155 -4.17 1.74 -20.40
C VAL A 155 -3.94 1.03 -19.06
N VAL A 156 -4.63 -0.09 -18.83
CA VAL A 156 -4.40 -0.92 -17.65
C VAL A 156 -2.99 -1.51 -17.67
N TYR A 157 -2.54 -2.03 -18.81
CA TYR A 157 -1.18 -2.54 -19.00
C TYR A 157 -0.12 -1.44 -18.76
N SER A 158 -0.33 -0.24 -19.30
CA SER A 158 0.56 0.90 -19.05
C SER A 158 0.68 1.23 -17.57
N SER A 159 -0.44 1.28 -16.85
CA SER A 159 -0.43 1.49 -15.39
C SER A 159 0.28 0.37 -14.65
N PHE A 160 0.04 -0.89 -15.03
CA PHE A 160 0.73 -2.04 -14.47
C PHE A 160 2.25 -1.94 -14.67
N ALA A 161 2.71 -1.64 -15.89
CA ALA A 161 4.12 -1.53 -16.22
C ALA A 161 4.84 -0.41 -15.44
N VAL A 162 4.18 0.74 -15.26
CA VAL A 162 4.70 1.85 -14.44
C VAL A 162 4.76 1.45 -12.96
N MET A 163 3.74 0.75 -12.45
CA MET A 163 3.66 0.28 -11.07
C MET A 163 4.73 -0.78 -10.74
N THR A 164 5.02 -1.69 -11.67
CA THR A 164 6.06 -2.72 -11.52
C THR A 164 7.46 -2.20 -11.85
N ASN A 165 7.58 -0.94 -12.28
CA ASN A 165 8.82 -0.34 -12.75
C ASN A 165 9.48 -1.12 -13.90
N MET A 166 8.69 -1.84 -14.70
CA MET A 166 9.15 -2.58 -15.90
C MET A 166 9.39 -1.65 -17.10
N GLY A 167 9.23 -0.34 -16.93
CA GLY A 167 9.30 0.68 -17.96
C GLY A 167 7.95 1.35 -18.22
N SER A 168 7.93 2.38 -19.04
CA SER A 168 6.73 3.23 -19.19
C SER A 168 5.62 2.64 -20.06
N GLY A 169 5.57 1.32 -20.32
CA GLY A 169 4.40 0.64 -20.92
C GLY A 169 3.72 1.36 -22.09
N GLU A 170 4.51 1.95 -23.00
CA GLU A 170 4.08 2.82 -24.11
C GLU A 170 3.30 4.10 -23.73
N ILE A 171 3.15 4.43 -22.45
CA ILE A 171 2.68 5.73 -21.97
C ILE A 171 3.87 6.69 -21.80
N SER A 172 3.73 7.91 -22.32
CA SER A 172 4.68 8.99 -22.07
C SER A 172 3.94 10.27 -21.68
N ALA A 173 4.55 11.06 -20.80
CA ALA A 173 4.00 12.35 -20.40
C ALA A 173 4.21 13.38 -21.51
N LYS A 174 3.14 14.08 -21.91
CA LYS A 174 3.21 15.24 -22.82
C LYS A 174 3.47 16.53 -22.05
N THR A 175 3.06 16.58 -20.79
CA THR A 175 3.09 17.76 -19.94
C THR A 175 3.77 17.46 -18.60
N LEU A 176 4.15 18.51 -17.89
CA LEU A 176 4.67 18.40 -16.51
C LEU A 176 3.67 17.73 -15.57
N ALA A 177 2.37 18.01 -15.74
CA ALA A 177 1.33 17.37 -14.94
C ALA A 177 1.31 15.84 -15.14
N GLY A 178 1.36 15.38 -16.40
CA GLY A 178 1.46 13.96 -16.70
C GLY A 178 2.72 13.32 -16.11
N LEU A 179 3.86 14.05 -16.17
CA LEU A 179 5.13 13.57 -15.62
C LEU A 179 5.05 13.39 -14.10
N TYR A 180 4.45 14.33 -13.37
CA TYR A 180 4.25 14.19 -11.92
C TYR A 180 3.40 12.99 -11.56
N VAL A 181 2.35 12.68 -12.35
CA VAL A 181 1.52 11.50 -12.11
C VAL A 181 2.29 10.20 -12.34
N LEU A 182 3.03 10.08 -13.46
CA LEU A 182 3.88 8.90 -13.72
C LEU A 182 4.92 8.72 -12.61
N TRP A 183 5.59 9.80 -12.25
CA TRP A 183 6.63 9.77 -11.23
C TRP A 183 6.08 9.39 -9.85
N ALA A 184 4.94 9.96 -9.47
CA ALA A 184 4.25 9.60 -8.24
C ALA A 184 3.88 8.11 -8.22
N GLN A 185 3.32 7.58 -9.32
CA GLN A 185 3.00 6.17 -9.40
C GLN A 185 4.22 5.27 -9.29
N SER A 186 5.32 5.58 -10.00
CA SER A 186 6.56 4.80 -9.91
C SER A 186 7.15 4.83 -8.50
N LEU A 187 7.12 5.98 -7.82
CA LEU A 187 7.57 6.10 -6.43
C LEU A 187 6.73 5.24 -5.49
N ILE A 188 5.41 5.25 -5.68
CA ILE A 188 4.47 4.43 -4.90
C ILE A 188 4.71 2.94 -5.16
N GLY A 189 4.89 2.52 -6.42
CA GLY A 189 5.17 1.14 -6.79
C GLY A 189 6.48 0.62 -6.18
N LEU A 190 7.55 1.44 -6.26
CA LEU A 190 8.82 1.14 -5.61
C LEU A 190 8.65 1.01 -4.09
N PHE A 191 7.97 1.97 -3.46
CA PHE A 191 7.73 1.98 -2.02
C PHE A 191 6.95 0.77 -1.54
N MET A 192 5.85 0.43 -2.22
CA MET A 192 5.04 -0.75 -1.93
C MET A 192 5.85 -2.03 -2.05
N THR A 193 6.69 -2.14 -3.07
CA THR A 193 7.58 -3.30 -3.29
C THR A 193 8.58 -3.44 -2.14
N LEU A 194 9.25 -2.35 -1.75
CA LEU A 194 10.26 -2.37 -0.69
C LEU A 194 9.67 -2.78 0.66
N ILE A 195 8.54 -2.20 1.07
CA ILE A 195 7.94 -2.52 2.37
C ILE A 195 7.40 -3.96 2.38
N SER A 196 6.80 -4.40 1.27
CA SER A 196 6.33 -5.77 1.15
C SER A 196 7.49 -6.76 1.29
N LEU A 197 8.59 -6.54 0.58
CA LEU A 197 9.79 -7.37 0.67
C LEU A 197 10.40 -7.35 2.08
N ALA A 198 10.54 -6.16 2.68
CA ALA A 198 11.06 -6.01 4.04
C ALA A 198 10.24 -6.81 5.05
N ARG A 199 8.90 -6.82 4.90
CA ARG A 199 8.02 -7.64 5.73
C ARG A 199 8.26 -9.13 5.51
N PHE A 200 8.37 -9.58 4.28
CA PHE A 200 8.61 -11.00 4.02
C PHE A 200 9.95 -11.47 4.59
N ILE A 201 11.00 -10.65 4.48
CA ILE A 201 12.30 -10.93 5.08
C ILE A 201 12.20 -10.99 6.60
N SER A 202 11.46 -10.07 7.24
CA SER A 202 11.31 -10.05 8.70
C SER A 202 10.55 -11.26 9.27
N ILE A 203 9.83 -12.00 8.42
CA ILE A 203 9.07 -13.20 8.81
C ILE A 203 9.90 -14.48 8.61
N LEU A 204 10.94 -14.45 7.77
CA LEU A 204 11.79 -15.61 7.56
C LEU A 204 12.54 -15.93 8.86
N PRO A 205 12.52 -17.19 9.33
CA PRO A 205 13.29 -17.57 10.50
C PRO A 205 14.77 -17.32 10.20
N ALA A 206 15.47 -16.65 11.13
CA ALA A 206 16.90 -16.46 11.00
C ALA A 206 17.56 -17.85 10.82
N PRO A 207 18.43 -18.03 9.82
CA PRO A 207 19.12 -19.29 9.63
C PRO A 207 19.94 -19.58 10.90
N ARG A 208 19.64 -20.68 11.60
CA ARG A 208 20.48 -21.15 12.70
C ARG A 208 21.77 -21.67 12.08
N SER A 209 22.92 -21.17 12.54
CA SER A 209 24.21 -21.74 12.15
C SER A 209 24.27 -23.18 12.62
N LEU A 210 24.80 -24.06 11.76
CA LEU A 210 25.03 -25.47 12.10
C LEU A 210 26.27 -25.67 12.99
N GLU A 211 27.06 -24.62 13.16
CA GLU A 211 28.24 -24.62 14.03
C GLU A 211 27.84 -24.16 15.42
N GLU A 212 27.66 -25.13 16.32
CA GLU A 212 27.37 -25.00 17.77
C GLU A 212 28.43 -24.22 18.56
N LYS A 213 29.35 -23.51 17.88
CA LYS A 213 30.50 -22.80 18.46
C LYS A 213 30.45 -21.27 18.36
N GLU A 214 29.46 -20.69 17.66
CA GLU A 214 29.33 -19.23 17.58
C GLU A 214 28.20 -18.65 18.45
N ASP A 215 27.27 -19.48 18.94
CA ASP A 215 26.34 -19.07 19.99
C ASP A 215 27.05 -19.15 21.34
N GLY A 216 27.58 -18.01 21.81
CA GLY A 216 28.28 -17.81 23.08
C GLY A 216 27.44 -18.04 24.35
N THR A 217 26.60 -19.07 24.36
CA THR A 217 25.92 -19.58 25.55
C THR A 217 26.72 -20.74 26.13
N GLU A 218 27.75 -20.41 26.92
CA GLU A 218 28.33 -21.36 27.87
C GLU A 218 27.26 -21.74 28.90
N HIS A 219 26.64 -22.90 28.72
CA HIS A 219 25.94 -23.57 29.80
C HIS A 219 26.97 -24.20 30.73
N HIS A 220 27.32 -23.49 31.80
CA HIS A 220 27.97 -24.07 32.98
C HIS A 220 27.08 -25.19 33.53
N LYS A 221 27.59 -26.42 33.49
CA LYS A 221 27.24 -27.50 34.40
C LYS A 221 28.47 -27.87 35.22
#